data_AF-A0AAD1R0Y6-F1
#
_entry.id   AF-A0AAD1R0Y6-F1
#
_cell.length_a   1.000
_cell.length_b   1.000
_cell.length_c   1.000
_cell.angle_alpha   90.00
_cell.angle_beta   90.00
_cell.angle_gamma   90.00
#
_symmetry.space_group_name_H-M   'P 1'
#
loop_
_entity.id
_entity.type
_entity.pdbx_description
1 polymer ?
#
loop_
_entity_poly.entity_id
_entity_poly.type
_entity_poly.pdbx_seq_one_letter_code
_entity_poly.pdbx_strand_id
1 'polypeptide(L)'
;MPGKHLKEIKESLEKGNFNGVTINPESTKGQVRINLPQFYQSLVDNLRSRLFALTASNRPAASSQSGEFETLVSEIDILNSQRWPINVDSPWFEGEVKLEQLCKKFCFSYASIGEGFRDYIDNGGAEIPENLKPVVTAVNSVPVTSDDCERGYSTMNLVISPIRSGLRIEHLSSLLFISLIGPPVHLWDPLPYVTKWLTTHCSA
;
A
#
# COMPACT_ATOMS: atom_id res chain seq x y z
N MET A 1 -40.92 -7.50 -1.02
CA MET A 1 -41.07 -6.10 -1.45
C MET A 1 -39.73 -5.63 -2.02
N PRO A 2 -39.65 -5.01 -3.21
CA PRO A 2 -38.39 -4.53 -3.74
C PRO A 2 -37.81 -3.43 -2.85
N GLY A 3 -36.51 -3.52 -2.54
CA GLY A 3 -35.80 -2.58 -1.66
C GLY A 3 -35.74 -1.14 -2.22
N LYS A 4 -35.47 -0.16 -1.35
CA LYS A 4 -35.46 1.27 -1.69
C LYS A 4 -34.61 1.60 -2.93
N HIS A 5 -33.40 1.06 -3.02
CA HIS A 5 -32.52 1.24 -4.17
C HIS A 5 -33.05 0.63 -5.47
N LEU A 6 -33.79 -0.47 -5.39
CA LEU A 6 -34.44 -1.08 -6.58
C LEU A 6 -35.59 -0.22 -7.11
N LYS A 7 -36.28 0.54 -6.24
CA LYS A 7 -37.27 1.52 -6.68
C LYS A 7 -36.62 2.74 -7.32
N GLU A 8 -35.58 3.27 -6.68
CA GLU A 8 -34.79 4.40 -7.23
C GLU A 8 -34.22 4.06 -8.61
N ILE A 9 -33.66 2.87 -8.80
CA ILE A 9 -33.14 2.41 -10.10
C ILE A 9 -34.26 2.34 -11.15
N LYS A 10 -35.44 1.81 -10.80
CA LYS A 10 -36.59 1.74 -11.73
C LYS A 10 -37.10 3.12 -12.11
N GLU A 11 -37.24 4.01 -11.14
CA GLU A 11 -37.67 5.39 -11.38
C GLU A 11 -36.64 6.18 -12.22
N SER A 12 -35.35 5.95 -12.00
CA SER A 12 -34.25 6.53 -12.80
C SER A 12 -34.24 5.98 -14.23
N LEU A 13 -34.52 4.68 -14.41
CA LEU A 13 -34.61 4.05 -15.73
C LEU A 13 -35.80 4.61 -16.53
N GLU A 14 -36.96 4.77 -15.88
CA GLU A 14 -38.16 5.36 -16.49
C GLU A 14 -37.96 6.84 -16.86
N LYS A 15 -37.21 7.59 -16.04
CA LYS A 15 -36.88 8.99 -16.28
C LYS A 15 -35.72 9.19 -17.26
N GLY A 16 -35.07 8.12 -17.70
CA GLY A 16 -33.87 8.18 -18.54
C GLY A 16 -32.75 8.99 -17.90
N ASN A 17 -32.58 8.91 -16.58
CA ASN A 17 -31.62 9.71 -15.83
C ASN A 17 -30.69 8.80 -15.02
N PHE A 18 -29.38 8.91 -15.24
CA PHE A 18 -28.38 8.24 -14.43
C PHE A 18 -27.64 9.27 -13.56
N ASN A 19 -27.82 9.18 -12.25
CA ASN A 19 -27.10 10.00 -11.26
C ASN A 19 -27.17 11.52 -11.52
N GLY A 20 -28.32 12.03 -11.95
CA GLY A 20 -28.53 13.46 -12.25
C GLY A 20 -28.23 13.85 -13.71
N VAL A 21 -27.75 12.91 -14.53
CA VAL A 21 -27.50 13.11 -15.96
C VAL A 21 -28.62 12.49 -16.80
N THR A 22 -29.38 13.33 -17.52
CA THR A 22 -30.40 12.87 -18.47
C THR A 22 -29.74 12.24 -19.69
N ILE A 23 -30.00 10.95 -19.90
CA ILE A 23 -29.55 10.17 -21.05
C ILE A 23 -30.61 10.32 -22.14
N ASN A 24 -30.40 11.27 -23.05
CA ASN A 24 -31.28 11.45 -24.22
C ASN A 24 -30.90 10.45 -25.33
N PRO A 25 -31.76 9.47 -25.67
CA PRO A 25 -31.46 8.49 -26.72
C PRO A 25 -31.52 9.08 -28.14
N GLU A 26 -32.16 10.25 -28.32
CA GLU A 26 -32.37 10.88 -29.64
C GLU A 26 -31.36 12.00 -29.97
N SER A 27 -30.40 12.30 -29.09
CA SER A 27 -29.45 13.41 -29.27
C SER A 27 -28.19 12.98 -30.04
N THR A 28 -28.36 12.46 -31.26
CA THR A 28 -27.21 12.25 -32.18
C THR A 28 -26.66 13.58 -32.73
N LYS A 29 -27.42 14.68 -32.61
CA LYS A 29 -26.97 16.04 -32.93
C LYS A 29 -26.35 16.69 -31.69
N GLY A 30 -25.04 16.51 -31.52
CA GLY A 30 -24.25 17.23 -30.50
C GLY A 30 -23.59 16.34 -29.44
N GLN A 31 -23.89 15.05 -29.38
CA GLN A 31 -23.08 14.11 -28.61
C GLN A 31 -21.71 13.94 -29.28
N VAL A 32 -20.68 14.52 -28.66
CA VAL A 32 -19.29 14.27 -29.03
C VAL A 32 -19.06 12.77 -28.86
N ARG A 33 -18.91 12.04 -29.97
CA ARG A 33 -18.47 10.64 -29.93
C ARG A 33 -17.20 10.60 -29.09
N ILE A 34 -17.17 9.74 -28.07
CA ILE A 34 -15.98 9.55 -27.25
C ILE A 34 -14.84 9.18 -28.20
N ASN A 35 -13.81 10.01 -28.24
CA ASN A 35 -12.61 9.71 -28.98
C ASN A 35 -11.93 8.54 -28.25
N LEU A 36 -12.15 7.32 -28.74
CA LEU A 36 -11.67 6.09 -28.12
C LEU A 36 -10.16 6.14 -27.83
N PRO A 37 -9.30 6.50 -28.80
CA PRO A 37 -7.87 6.67 -28.54
C PRO A 37 -7.56 7.66 -27.41
N GLN A 38 -8.19 8.83 -27.41
CA GLN A 38 -7.99 9.84 -26.38
C GLN A 38 -8.50 9.36 -25.00
N PHE A 39 -9.62 8.64 -24.98
CA PHE A 39 -10.18 8.06 -23.76
C PHE A 39 -9.24 7.01 -23.17
N TYR A 40 -8.74 6.07 -23.98
CA TYR A 40 -7.78 5.07 -23.51
C TYR A 40 -6.49 5.72 -23.05
N GLN A 41 -5.98 6.71 -23.77
CA GLN A 41 -4.79 7.45 -23.34
C GLN A 41 -5.03 8.17 -22.01
N SER A 42 -6.16 8.86 -21.89
CA SER A 42 -6.54 9.56 -20.65
C SER A 42 -6.72 8.57 -19.49
N LEU A 43 -7.29 7.39 -19.74
CA LEU A 43 -7.43 6.34 -18.74
C LEU A 43 -6.06 5.83 -18.28
N VAL A 44 -5.15 5.55 -19.22
CA VAL A 44 -3.78 5.11 -18.93
C VAL A 44 -3.02 6.18 -18.15
N ASP A 45 -3.12 7.44 -18.54
CA ASP A 45 -2.46 8.56 -17.88
C ASP A 45 -3.00 8.75 -16.45
N ASN A 46 -4.31 8.62 -16.26
CA ASN A 46 -4.93 8.65 -14.93
C ASN A 46 -4.51 7.46 -14.06
N LEU A 47 -4.47 6.24 -14.61
CA LEU A 47 -4.01 5.06 -13.88
C LEU A 47 -2.54 5.18 -13.49
N ARG A 48 -1.67 5.63 -14.40
CA ARG A 48 -0.25 5.90 -14.11
C ARG A 48 -0.07 6.96 -13.03
N SER A 49 -0.81 8.07 -13.16
CA SER A 49 -0.78 9.15 -12.15
C SER A 49 -1.16 8.63 -10.77
N ARG A 50 -2.19 7.77 -10.67
CA ARG A 50 -2.64 7.19 -9.40
C ARG A 50 -1.72 6.10 -8.84
N LEU A 51 -1.10 5.29 -9.70
CA LEU A 51 -0.19 4.21 -9.28
C LEU A 51 1.11 4.74 -8.66
N PHE A 52 1.58 5.90 -9.11
CA PHE A 52 2.84 6.50 -8.67
C PHE A 52 2.66 7.72 -7.76
N ALA A 53 1.46 7.91 -7.19
CA ALA A 53 1.20 8.99 -6.25
C ALA A 53 1.51 8.54 -4.80
N LEU A 54 2.38 9.29 -4.12
CA LEU A 54 2.65 9.12 -2.68
C LEU A 54 1.57 9.74 -1.77
N THR A 55 0.42 10.16 -2.32
CA THR A 55 -0.64 10.85 -1.57
C THR A 55 -2.03 10.32 -1.90
N ALA A 56 -2.92 10.39 -0.90
CA ALA A 56 -4.31 9.94 -1.00
C ALA A 56 -5.09 10.67 -2.11
N SER A 57 -6.06 9.97 -2.71
CA SER A 57 -6.82 10.41 -3.90
C SER A 57 -7.59 11.73 -3.77
N ASN A 58 -7.69 12.32 -2.57
CA ASN A 58 -8.39 13.57 -2.32
C ASN A 58 -7.47 14.81 -2.30
N ARG A 59 -6.17 14.67 -2.58
CA ARG A 59 -5.27 15.82 -2.76
C ARG A 59 -5.12 16.13 -4.25
N PRO A 60 -5.14 17.42 -4.65
CA PRO A 60 -4.89 17.78 -6.04
C PRO A 60 -3.51 17.24 -6.43
N ALA A 61 -3.47 16.47 -7.53
CA ALA A 61 -2.23 15.96 -8.10
C ALA A 61 -1.36 17.16 -8.47
N ALA A 62 -0.39 17.49 -7.61
CA ALA A 62 0.66 18.41 -7.99
C ALA A 62 1.47 17.73 -9.10
N SER A 63 1.79 18.45 -10.17
CA SER A 63 2.53 17.98 -11.35
C SER A 63 3.91 17.37 -11.02
N SER A 64 4.38 17.47 -9.78
CA SER A 64 5.65 16.98 -9.26
C SER A 64 5.62 15.58 -8.61
N GLN A 65 4.45 14.94 -8.46
CA GLN A 65 4.33 13.68 -7.69
C GLN A 65 5.03 12.47 -8.33
N SER A 66 5.07 12.38 -9.67
CA SER A 66 5.83 11.32 -10.35
C SER A 66 7.33 11.41 -10.05
N GLY A 67 7.87 12.63 -9.92
CA GLY A 67 9.27 12.85 -9.57
C GLY A 67 9.60 12.40 -8.14
N GLU A 68 8.70 12.60 -7.19
CA GLU A 68 8.90 12.20 -5.79
C GLU A 68 8.93 10.68 -5.62
N PHE A 69 8.06 9.96 -6.33
CA PHE A 69 8.05 8.50 -6.33
C PHE A 69 9.32 7.93 -6.97
N GLU A 70 9.73 8.41 -8.15
CA GLU A 70 10.98 8.00 -8.79
C GLU A 70 12.20 8.31 -7.91
N THR A 71 12.18 9.46 -7.22
CA THR A 71 13.22 9.81 -6.25
C THR A 71 13.27 8.78 -5.11
N LEU A 72 12.13 8.43 -4.51
CA LEU A 72 12.06 7.41 -3.45
C LEU A 72 12.53 6.03 -3.93
N VAL A 73 12.13 5.61 -5.13
CA VAL A 73 12.60 4.33 -5.71
C VAL A 73 14.12 4.36 -5.88
N SER A 74 14.67 5.48 -6.38
CA SER A 74 16.12 5.63 -6.55
C SER A 74 16.89 5.66 -5.22
N GLU A 75 16.26 6.13 -4.14
CA GLU A 75 16.81 6.11 -2.77
C GLU A 75 16.74 4.69 -2.17
N ILE A 76 15.67 3.94 -2.42
CA ILE A 76 15.53 2.54 -1.96
C ILE A 76 16.51 1.62 -2.68
N ASP A 77 16.74 1.86 -3.96
CA ASP A 77 17.61 1.04 -4.81
C ASP A 77 19.06 0.94 -4.32
N ILE A 78 19.52 1.89 -3.50
CA ILE A 78 20.88 1.84 -2.91
C ILE A 78 21.07 0.61 -2.00
N LEU A 79 19.98 0.05 -1.45
CA LEU A 79 20.03 -1.13 -0.59
C LEU A 79 20.12 -2.44 -1.40
N ASN A 80 19.91 -2.37 -2.72
CA ASN A 80 19.94 -3.53 -3.61
C ASN A 80 21.34 -3.75 -4.18
N SER A 81 22.05 -4.73 -3.64
CA SER A 81 23.42 -5.08 -4.04
C SER A 81 23.55 -5.49 -5.51
N GLN A 82 22.48 -6.01 -6.13
CA GLN A 82 22.50 -6.39 -7.54
C GLN A 82 22.46 -5.19 -8.50
N ARG A 83 22.05 -4.02 -8.01
CA ARG A 83 21.97 -2.79 -8.81
C ARG A 83 23.21 -1.91 -8.66
N TRP A 84 24.18 -2.32 -7.86
CA TRP A 84 25.40 -1.55 -7.65
C TRP A 84 26.29 -1.56 -8.90
N PRO A 85 26.93 -0.43 -9.22
CA PRO A 85 27.79 -0.34 -10.37
C PRO A 85 29.04 -1.21 -10.19
N ILE A 86 29.23 -2.16 -11.10
CA ILE A 86 30.40 -3.02 -11.18
C ILE A 86 31.52 -2.15 -11.77
N ASN A 87 32.56 -1.78 -10.99
CA ASN A 87 33.72 -0.92 -11.32
C ASN A 87 33.66 0.56 -10.91
N VAL A 88 33.11 0.90 -9.74
CA VAL A 88 33.30 2.24 -9.15
C VAL A 88 34.12 2.10 -7.87
N ASP A 89 35.25 2.82 -7.79
CA ASP A 89 36.18 2.76 -6.65
C ASP A 89 35.59 3.29 -5.33
N SER A 90 34.42 3.97 -5.37
CA SER A 90 33.71 4.48 -4.18
C SER A 90 32.20 4.62 -4.42
N PRO A 91 31.43 3.51 -4.45
CA PRO A 91 29.98 3.53 -4.64
C PRO A 91 29.24 4.24 -3.48
N TRP A 92 29.89 4.39 -2.32
CA TRP A 92 29.28 4.93 -1.12
C TRP A 92 28.96 6.42 -1.18
N PHE A 93 29.71 7.27 -1.89
CA PHE A 93 29.50 8.73 -1.77
C PHE A 93 28.13 9.18 -2.27
N GLU A 94 27.69 8.69 -3.43
CA GLU A 94 26.33 8.95 -3.93
C GLU A 94 25.26 8.17 -3.14
N GLY A 95 25.61 6.96 -2.69
CA GLY A 95 24.73 6.13 -1.86
C GLY A 95 24.43 6.74 -0.49
N GLU A 96 25.40 7.37 0.16
CA GLU A 96 25.28 7.97 1.48
C GLU A 96 24.33 9.17 1.49
N VAL A 97 24.38 10.02 0.46
CA VAL A 97 23.45 11.15 0.31
C VAL A 97 22.01 10.65 0.20
N LYS A 98 21.78 9.60 -0.61
CA LYS A 98 20.47 8.96 -0.76
C LYS A 98 20.04 8.25 0.52
N LEU A 99 20.96 7.62 1.23
CA LEU A 99 20.70 6.98 2.51
C LEU A 99 20.30 8.00 3.58
N GLU A 100 20.94 9.18 3.61
CA GLU A 100 20.56 10.25 4.53
C GLU A 100 19.14 10.75 4.24
N GLN A 101 18.77 10.89 2.96
CA GLN A 101 17.40 11.25 2.56
C GLN A 101 16.40 10.16 2.97
N LEU A 102 16.74 8.89 2.77
CA LEU A 102 15.92 7.75 3.16
C LEU A 102 15.73 7.71 4.69
N CYS A 103 16.80 7.89 5.47
CA CYS A 103 16.76 7.98 6.93
C CYS A 103 15.86 9.13 7.40
N LYS A 104 15.90 10.30 6.74
CA LYS A 104 14.99 11.42 7.04
C LYS A 104 13.52 11.05 6.80
N LYS A 105 13.21 10.32 5.71
CA LYS A 105 11.83 9.89 5.38
C LYS A 105 11.28 8.86 6.36
N PHE A 106 12.11 7.93 6.82
CA PHE A 106 11.73 6.88 7.78
C PHE A 106 12.02 7.25 9.24
N CYS A 107 12.43 8.49 9.52
CA CYS A 107 12.73 9.01 10.86
C CYS A 107 13.83 8.25 11.62
N PHE A 108 14.87 7.79 10.91
CA PHE A 108 16.05 7.16 11.51
C PHE A 108 17.23 8.13 11.65
N SER A 109 18.11 7.87 12.64
CA SER A 109 19.35 8.62 12.82
C SER A 109 20.46 8.11 11.89
N TYR A 110 20.92 8.95 10.96
CA TYR A 110 21.98 8.57 10.01
C TYR A 110 23.30 8.17 10.70
N ALA A 111 23.63 8.78 11.84
CA ALA A 111 24.93 8.60 12.49
C ALA A 111 25.26 7.13 12.80
N SER A 112 24.29 6.33 13.25
CA SER A 112 24.48 4.90 13.52
C SER A 112 24.34 4.01 12.28
N ILE A 113 23.64 4.50 11.25
CA ILE A 113 23.29 3.71 10.06
C ILE A 113 24.36 3.84 8.97
N GLY A 114 25.00 4.99 8.86
CA GLY A 114 26.02 5.26 7.84
C GLY A 114 27.19 4.29 7.91
N GLU A 115 27.64 3.94 9.12
CA GLU A 115 28.68 2.90 9.32
C GLU A 115 28.22 1.54 8.81
N GLY A 116 27.01 1.11 9.18
CA GLY A 116 26.45 -0.16 8.72
C GLY A 116 26.22 -0.21 7.21
N PHE A 117 26.00 0.93 6.55
CA PHE A 117 25.91 0.97 5.10
C PHE A 117 27.26 0.81 4.40
N ARG A 118 28.34 1.40 4.95
CA ARG A 118 29.70 1.18 4.45
C ARG A 118 30.11 -0.28 4.57
N ASP A 119 29.89 -0.88 5.74
CA ASP A 119 30.17 -2.30 5.98
C ASP A 119 29.40 -3.21 5.01
N TYR A 120 28.15 -2.85 4.69
CA TYR A 120 27.31 -3.57 3.72
C TYR A 120 27.83 -3.46 2.28
N ILE A 121 28.35 -2.30 1.89
CA ILE A 121 28.96 -2.10 0.57
C ILE A 121 30.29 -2.86 0.48
N ASP A 122 31.13 -2.75 1.51
CA ASP A 122 32.46 -3.37 1.58
C ASP A 122 32.37 -4.91 1.56
N ASN A 123 31.32 -5.49 2.12
CA ASN A 123 31.07 -6.94 2.06
C ASN A 123 30.38 -7.40 0.76
N GLY A 124 30.17 -6.50 -0.21
CA GLY A 124 29.53 -6.80 -1.49
C GLY A 124 28.04 -7.09 -1.38
N GLY A 125 27.40 -6.67 -0.29
CA GLY A 125 25.98 -6.91 -0.02
C GLY A 125 25.66 -8.35 0.36
N ALA A 126 26.65 -9.11 0.84
CA ALA A 126 26.49 -10.51 1.23
C ALA A 126 25.72 -10.67 2.55
N GLU A 127 25.93 -9.75 3.49
CA GLU A 127 25.29 -9.78 4.80
C GLU A 127 24.87 -8.37 5.24
N ILE A 128 23.64 -8.23 5.73
CA ILE A 128 23.10 -6.94 6.21
C ILE A 128 23.57 -6.71 7.65
N PRO A 129 24.37 -5.66 7.93
CA PRO A 129 24.83 -5.34 9.27
C PRO A 129 23.69 -4.98 10.22
N GLU A 130 23.82 -5.31 11.52
CA GLU A 130 22.79 -5.06 12.54
C GLU A 130 22.27 -3.62 12.55
N ASN A 131 23.16 -2.65 12.36
CA ASN A 131 22.83 -1.23 12.39
C ASN A 131 21.97 -0.81 11.20
N LEU A 132 22.03 -1.54 10.07
CA LEU A 132 21.29 -1.26 8.83
C LEU A 132 19.96 -2.03 8.75
N LYS A 133 19.82 -3.15 9.49
CA LYS A 133 18.59 -3.98 9.51
C LYS A 133 17.30 -3.20 9.75
N PRO A 134 17.22 -2.20 10.66
CA PRO A 134 16.00 -1.44 10.88
C PRO A 134 15.51 -0.72 9.62
N VAL A 135 16.43 -0.12 8.86
CA VAL A 135 16.10 0.59 7.61
C VAL A 135 15.64 -0.38 6.54
N VAL A 136 16.37 -1.49 6.34
CA VAL A 136 15.98 -2.51 5.36
C VAL A 136 14.62 -3.12 5.70
N THR A 137 14.36 -3.37 6.98
CA THR A 137 13.06 -3.86 7.45
C THR A 137 11.95 -2.85 7.19
N ALA A 138 12.19 -1.57 7.46
CA ALA A 138 11.22 -0.51 7.19
C ALA A 138 10.89 -0.39 5.69
N VAL A 139 11.91 -0.42 4.82
CA VAL A 139 11.73 -0.41 3.37
C VAL A 139 10.95 -1.63 2.89
N ASN A 140 11.29 -2.83 3.37
CA ASN A 140 10.56 -4.06 3.02
C ASN A 140 9.13 -4.11 3.57
N SER A 141 8.80 -3.26 4.55
CA SER A 141 7.44 -3.13 5.08
C SER A 141 6.55 -2.20 4.28
N VAL A 142 7.13 -1.42 3.34
CA VAL A 142 6.34 -0.54 2.47
C VAL A 142 5.50 -1.42 1.54
N PRO A 143 4.15 -1.30 1.59
CA PRO A 143 3.29 -2.07 0.70
C PRO A 143 3.53 -1.66 -0.75
N VAL A 144 3.69 -2.66 -1.62
CA VAL A 144 4.00 -2.46 -3.04
C VAL A 144 2.80 -1.87 -3.80
N THR A 145 1.57 -2.09 -3.32
CA THR A 145 0.35 -1.63 -3.98
C THR A 145 -0.68 -1.07 -3.00
N SER A 146 -1.51 -0.16 -3.50
CA SER A 146 -2.70 0.34 -2.78
C SER A 146 -3.70 -0.77 -2.45
N ASP A 147 -3.73 -1.84 -3.24
CA ASP A 147 -4.71 -2.92 -3.13
C ASP A 147 -4.54 -3.70 -1.82
N ASP A 148 -3.30 -3.90 -1.36
CA ASP A 148 -3.04 -4.52 -0.05
C ASP A 148 -3.55 -3.64 1.10
N CYS A 149 -3.40 -2.31 0.97
CA CYS A 149 -3.96 -1.36 1.92
C CYS A 149 -5.50 -1.36 1.89
N GLU A 150 -6.11 -1.37 0.70
CA GLU A 150 -7.57 -1.41 0.52
C GLU A 150 -8.18 -2.71 1.09
N ARG A 151 -7.48 -3.84 0.95
CA ARG A 151 -7.84 -5.10 1.62
C ARG A 151 -7.80 -4.95 3.15
N GLY A 152 -6.78 -4.26 3.68
CA GLY A 152 -6.66 -3.85 5.07
C GLY A 152 -7.88 -3.08 5.57
N TYR A 153 -8.22 -1.99 4.89
CA TYR A 153 -9.37 -1.15 5.24
C TYR A 153 -10.71 -1.87 5.10
N SER A 154 -10.87 -2.69 4.07
CA SER A 154 -12.08 -3.49 3.88
C SER A 154 -12.28 -4.47 5.03
N THR A 155 -11.20 -5.13 5.47
CA THR A 155 -11.20 -6.02 6.64
C THR A 155 -11.49 -5.26 7.93
N MET A 156 -10.90 -4.06 8.07
CA MET A 156 -11.17 -3.17 9.20
C MET A 156 -12.64 -2.79 9.30
N ASN A 157 -13.30 -2.47 8.19
CA ASN A 157 -14.73 -2.16 8.17
C ASN A 157 -15.60 -3.35 8.60
N LEU A 158 -15.18 -4.58 8.32
CA LEU A 158 -15.89 -5.80 8.78
C LEU A 158 -15.68 -6.05 10.27
N VAL A 159 -14.48 -5.77 10.78
CA VAL A 159 -14.11 -5.98 12.19
C VAL A 159 -14.68 -4.88 13.09
N ILE A 160 -14.56 -3.62 12.68
CA ILE A 160 -15.03 -2.42 13.39
C ILE A 160 -16.44 -2.09 12.90
N SER A 161 -17.41 -2.90 13.31
CA SER A 161 -18.83 -2.61 13.11
C SER A 161 -19.41 -1.89 14.34
N PRO A 162 -20.54 -1.17 14.20
CA PRO A 162 -21.20 -0.49 15.33
C PRO A 162 -21.59 -1.41 16.50
N ILE A 163 -21.67 -2.72 16.27
CA ILE A 163 -21.98 -3.75 17.29
C ILE A 163 -20.69 -4.20 18.00
N ARG A 164 -19.52 -4.09 17.34
CA ARG A 164 -18.19 -4.49 17.83
C ARG A 164 -17.33 -3.31 18.32
N SER A 165 -17.82 -2.08 18.25
CA SER A 165 -17.12 -0.86 18.67
C SER A 165 -16.87 -0.74 20.18
N GLY A 166 -17.33 -1.70 20.99
CA GLY A 166 -17.01 -1.81 22.42
C GLY A 166 -15.69 -2.54 22.74
N LEU A 167 -15.01 -3.10 21.74
CA LEU A 167 -13.70 -3.76 21.93
C LEU A 167 -12.59 -2.72 22.15
N ARG A 168 -11.66 -3.00 23.07
CA ARG A 168 -10.45 -2.21 23.26
C ARG A 168 -9.57 -2.26 22.01
N ILE A 169 -8.79 -1.19 21.79
CA ILE A 169 -7.88 -1.07 20.64
C ILE A 169 -6.92 -2.26 20.51
N GLU A 170 -6.46 -2.80 21.65
CA GLU A 170 -5.57 -3.96 21.74
C GLU A 170 -6.21 -5.22 21.14
N HIS A 171 -7.49 -5.46 21.46
CA HIS A 171 -8.23 -6.61 20.96
C HIS A 171 -8.63 -6.42 19.50
N LEU A 172 -8.97 -5.20 19.09
CA LEU A 172 -9.24 -4.86 17.68
C LEU A 172 -8.00 -5.09 16.81
N SER A 173 -6.83 -4.66 17.28
CA SER A 173 -5.55 -4.89 16.61
C SER A 173 -5.26 -6.38 16.45
N SER A 174 -5.44 -7.16 17.51
CA SER A 174 -5.24 -8.62 17.48
C SER A 174 -6.19 -9.31 16.48
N LEU A 175 -7.46 -8.91 16.47
CA LEU A 175 -8.47 -9.47 15.56
C LEU A 175 -8.21 -9.07 14.10
N LEU A 176 -7.77 -7.84 13.85
CA LEU A 176 -7.34 -7.38 12.53
C LEU A 176 -6.14 -8.19 12.03
N PHE A 177 -5.14 -8.40 12.89
CA PHE A 177 -3.97 -9.22 12.55
C PHE A 177 -4.36 -10.64 12.14
N ILE A 178 -5.20 -11.30 12.94
CA ILE A 178 -5.71 -12.64 12.61
C ILE A 178 -6.50 -12.62 11.31
N SER A 179 -7.28 -11.58 11.05
CA SER A 179 -8.11 -11.49 9.84
C SER A 179 -7.29 -11.21 8.57
N LEU A 180 -6.15 -10.53 8.70
CA LEU A 180 -5.29 -10.15 7.57
C LEU A 180 -4.23 -11.21 7.24
N ILE A 181 -3.65 -11.83 8.27
CA ILE A 181 -2.50 -12.73 8.17
C ILE A 181 -2.87 -14.18 8.50
N GLY A 182 -3.94 -14.39 9.26
CA GLY A 182 -4.35 -15.72 9.69
C GLY A 182 -4.84 -16.59 8.53
N PRO A 183 -4.70 -17.91 8.63
CA PRO A 183 -5.28 -18.83 7.67
C PRO A 183 -6.81 -18.70 7.67
N PRO A 184 -7.49 -18.98 6.55
CA PRO A 184 -8.94 -19.13 6.55
C PRO A 184 -9.39 -20.07 7.67
N VAL A 185 -10.50 -19.75 8.33
CA VAL A 185 -10.98 -20.51 9.52
C VAL A 185 -11.10 -22.01 9.25
N HIS A 186 -11.43 -22.42 8.03
CA HIS A 186 -11.56 -23.83 7.64
C HIS A 186 -10.21 -24.55 7.43
N LEU A 187 -9.10 -23.82 7.31
CA LEU A 187 -7.73 -24.34 7.22
C LEU A 187 -6.97 -24.14 8.54
N TRP A 188 -7.59 -23.51 9.54
CA TRP A 188 -6.95 -23.30 10.83
C TRP A 188 -7.00 -24.59 11.65
N ASP A 189 -5.82 -25.10 12.00
CA ASP A 189 -5.68 -26.21 12.94
C ASP A 189 -5.55 -25.67 14.39
N PRO A 190 -6.56 -25.85 15.24
CA PRO A 190 -6.52 -25.37 16.61
C PRO A 190 -5.66 -26.24 17.53
N LEU A 191 -5.35 -27.49 17.16
CA LEU A 191 -4.73 -28.49 18.04
C LEU A 191 -3.42 -28.00 18.68
N PRO A 192 -2.43 -27.49 17.93
CA PRO A 192 -1.16 -27.06 18.50
C PRO A 192 -1.32 -25.93 19.53
N TYR A 193 -2.27 -25.01 19.27
CA TYR A 193 -2.53 -23.86 20.14
C TYR A 193 -3.23 -24.29 21.43
N VAL A 194 -4.23 -25.16 21.33
CA VAL A 194 -4.96 -25.69 22.50
C VAL A 194 -4.01 -26.52 23.37
N THR A 195 -3.21 -27.40 22.78
CA THR A 195 -2.22 -28.20 23.52
C THR A 195 -1.22 -27.30 24.24
N LYS A 196 -0.67 -26.29 23.55
CA LYS A 196 0.25 -25.32 24.18
C LYS A 196 -0.41 -24.57 25.33
N TRP A 197 -1.64 -24.10 25.16
CA TRP A 197 -2.38 -23.40 26.21
C TRP A 197 -2.62 -24.29 27.43
N LEU A 198 -3.08 -25.52 27.23
CA LEU A 198 -3.27 -26.50 28.31
C LEU A 198 -1.95 -26.79 29.05
N THR A 199 -0.84 -26.97 28.32
CA THR A 199 0.46 -27.22 28.99
C THR A 199 1.01 -26.01 29.76
N THR A 200 0.67 -24.78 29.36
CA THR A 200 1.21 -23.55 30.00
C THR A 200 0.32 -23.02 31.11
N HIS A 201 -0.99 -23.24 31.05
CA HIS A 201 -1.97 -22.67 31.98
C HIS A 201 -2.76 -23.71 32.76
N CYS A 202 -2.72 -24.99 32.36
CA CYS A 202 -3.40 -26.10 33.04
C CYS A 202 -2.44 -27.17 33.58
N SER A 203 -1.13 -27.00 33.45
CA SER A 203 -0.16 -27.80 34.21
C SER A 203 -0.07 -27.24 35.63
N ALA A 204 -0.80 -27.86 36.55
CA ALA A 204 -0.59 -27.78 38.00
C ALA A 204 0.35 -28.90 38.45
#